data_AF-A0A2E0Z4H6-F1
#
_entry.id   AF-A0A2E0Z4H6-F1
#
_cell.length_a   1.000
_cell.length_b   1.000
_cell.length_c   1.000
_cell.angle_alpha   90.00
_cell.angle_beta   90.00
_cell.angle_gamma   90.00
#
_symmetry.space_group_name_H-M   'P 1'
#
loop_
_entity.id
_entity.type
_entity.pdbx_description
1 polymer ?
#
loop_
_entity_poly.entity_id
_entity_poly.type
_entity_poly.pdbx_seq_one_letter_code
_entity_poly.pdbx_strand_id
1 'polypeptide(L)'
;MAHAQTLPLSRDKFLVIAINLLHRALLKPGRTQTKRMFRELADGRSLPLETVEMEDSSVARFGVSLDHSEFRGRLNYGAFRASLETLLSNTAAQLKEGREVPVFNAQDGAGAMLFGVPGATVEGEQANLLLLGTDTDSGGATMLRLMYLDPEQFREQSPQQADQTA
;
A
#
# COMPACT_ATOMS: atom_id res chain seq x y z
N MET A 1 3.28 24.66 12.30
CA MET A 1 3.59 23.62 13.31
C MET A 1 3.12 22.30 12.72
N ALA A 2 4.01 21.52 12.11
CA ALA A 2 3.65 20.21 11.56
C ALA A 2 3.59 19.21 12.72
N HIS A 3 2.40 18.72 13.05
CA HIS A 3 2.27 17.59 13.97
C HIS A 3 2.86 16.37 13.27
N ALA A 4 4.10 16.03 13.61
CA ALA A 4 4.66 14.73 13.30
C ALA A 4 3.81 13.70 14.04
N GLN A 5 2.86 13.11 13.32
CA GLN A 5 2.04 12.05 13.88
C GLN A 5 2.96 10.91 14.27
N THR A 6 3.03 10.67 15.58
CA THR A 6 3.89 9.66 16.17
C THR A 6 3.21 8.33 15.92
N LEU A 7 3.60 7.61 14.87
CA LEU A 7 3.34 6.17 14.85
C LEU A 7 4.02 5.60 16.10
N PRO A 8 3.36 4.74 16.88
CA PRO A 8 3.98 4.09 18.05
C PRO A 8 5.15 3.16 17.67
N LEU A 9 5.46 3.03 16.37
CA LEU A 9 6.51 2.20 15.78
C LEU A 9 7.32 3.01 14.77
N SER A 10 8.58 2.62 14.54
CA SER A 10 9.33 3.17 13.40
C SER A 10 8.65 2.80 12.08
N ARG A 11 8.75 3.69 11.08
CA ARG A 11 8.16 3.51 9.74
C ARG A 11 8.48 2.15 9.13
N ASP A 12 9.73 1.72 9.24
CA ASP A 12 10.19 0.48 8.63
C ASP A 12 9.57 -0.75 9.34
N LYS A 13 9.47 -0.72 10.68
CA LYS A 13 8.76 -1.75 11.45
C LYS A 13 7.29 -1.82 11.03
N PHE A 14 6.64 -0.67 10.87
CA PHE A 14 5.26 -0.60 10.40
C PHE A 14 5.11 -1.25 9.02
N LEU A 15 5.97 -0.90 8.06
CA LEU A 15 5.95 -1.48 6.72
C LEU A 15 6.17 -3.00 6.75
N VAL A 16 7.09 -3.49 7.57
CA VAL A 16 7.31 -4.94 7.77
C VAL A 16 6.02 -5.61 8.27
N ILE A 17 5.32 -5.01 9.24
CA ILE A 17 4.05 -5.55 9.75
C ILE A 17 3.00 -5.53 8.63
N ALA A 18 2.83 -4.40 7.94
CA ALA A 18 1.85 -4.22 6.87
C ALA A 18 2.01 -5.24 5.73
N ILE A 19 3.23 -5.40 5.18
CA ILE A 19 3.48 -6.35 4.09
C ILE A 19 3.24 -7.80 4.53
N ASN A 20 3.58 -8.14 5.78
CA ASN A 20 3.35 -9.47 6.32
C ASN A 20 1.88 -9.77 6.55
N LEU A 21 1.09 -8.79 6.97
CA LEU A 21 -0.37 -8.91 7.10
C LEU A 21 -1.02 -9.08 5.73
N LEU A 22 -0.67 -8.23 4.76
CA LEU A 22 -1.17 -8.32 3.38
C LEU A 22 -0.81 -9.66 2.73
N HIS A 23 0.45 -10.11 2.86
CA HIS A 23 0.88 -11.40 2.34
C HIS A 23 0.09 -12.56 2.96
N ARG A 24 -0.06 -12.57 4.30
CA ARG A 24 -0.80 -13.62 5.02
C ARG A 24 -2.29 -13.66 4.66
N ALA A 25 -2.91 -12.51 4.42
CA ALA A 25 -4.34 -12.41 4.16
C ALA A 25 -4.71 -12.59 2.69
N LEU A 26 -3.92 -12.04 1.76
CA LEU A 26 -4.31 -11.90 0.36
C LEU A 26 -3.51 -12.79 -0.61
N LEU A 27 -2.39 -13.38 -0.18
CA LEU A 27 -1.52 -14.20 -1.03
C LEU A 27 -1.29 -15.63 -0.54
N LYS A 28 -1.13 -15.82 0.77
CA LYS A 28 -0.88 -17.11 1.43
C LYS A 28 -2.07 -18.08 1.42
N PRO A 29 -3.34 -17.65 1.60
CA PRO A 29 -4.46 -18.59 1.62
C PRO A 29 -4.72 -19.20 0.25
N GLY A 30 -5.56 -20.25 0.20
CA GLY A 30 -5.91 -20.90 -1.05
C GLY A 30 -6.65 -19.98 -2.03
N ARG A 31 -6.48 -20.22 -3.34
CA ARG A 31 -7.02 -19.40 -4.45
C ARG A 31 -8.50 -19.04 -4.31
N THR A 32 -9.32 -19.95 -3.80
CA THR A 32 -10.77 -19.72 -3.61
C THR A 32 -11.04 -18.62 -2.58
N GLN A 33 -10.31 -18.64 -1.46
CA GLN A 33 -10.49 -17.68 -0.38
C GLN A 33 -9.98 -16.30 -0.79
N THR A 34 -8.77 -16.22 -1.33
CA THR A 34 -8.19 -14.95 -1.77
C THR A 34 -9.01 -14.32 -2.90
N LYS A 35 -9.57 -15.11 -3.83
CA LYS A 35 -10.49 -14.61 -4.86
C LYS A 35 -11.79 -14.08 -4.27
N ARG A 36 -12.30 -14.68 -3.19
CA ARG A 36 -13.46 -14.14 -2.46
C ARG A 36 -13.12 -12.79 -1.83
N MET A 37 -12.00 -12.70 -1.12
CA MET A 37 -11.55 -11.46 -0.49
C MET A 37 -11.32 -10.35 -1.52
N PHE A 38 -10.66 -10.67 -2.64
CA PHE A 38 -10.52 -9.73 -3.76
C PHE A 38 -11.87 -9.20 -4.25
N ARG A 39 -12.89 -10.05 -4.40
CA ARG A 39 -14.22 -9.58 -4.83
C ARG A 39 -14.82 -8.61 -3.82
N GLU A 40 -14.75 -8.94 -2.54
CA GLU A 40 -15.26 -8.05 -1.49
C GLU A 40 -14.53 -6.68 -1.50
N LEU A 41 -13.21 -6.68 -1.71
CA LEU A 41 -12.41 -5.46 -1.86
C LEU A 41 -12.76 -4.67 -3.13
N ALA A 42 -12.90 -5.36 -4.27
CA ALA A 42 -13.25 -4.73 -5.54
C ALA A 42 -14.66 -4.13 -5.53
N ASP A 43 -15.57 -4.69 -4.73
CA ASP A 43 -16.90 -4.15 -4.45
C ASP A 43 -16.87 -2.94 -3.48
N GLY A 44 -15.68 -2.45 -3.10
CA GLY A 44 -15.48 -1.28 -2.26
C GLY A 44 -15.57 -1.57 -0.76
N ARG A 45 -15.64 -2.84 -0.33
CA ARG A 45 -15.66 -3.19 1.10
C ARG A 45 -14.25 -3.11 1.68
N SER A 46 -14.18 -2.71 2.94
CA SER A 46 -12.96 -2.88 3.74
C SER A 46 -13.00 -4.22 4.47
N LEU A 47 -11.87 -4.92 4.52
CA LEU A 47 -11.75 -6.21 5.19
C LEU A 47 -10.87 -6.09 6.44
N PRO A 48 -11.28 -6.65 7.59
CA PRO A 48 -10.39 -6.77 8.74
C PRO A 48 -9.26 -7.76 8.43
N LEU A 49 -8.04 -7.44 8.87
CA LEU A 49 -6.87 -8.30 8.77
C LEU A 49 -6.59 -9.01 10.08
N GLU A 50 -5.93 -8.33 11.01
CA GLU A 50 -5.57 -8.83 12.34
C GLU A 50 -5.56 -7.67 13.34
N THR A 51 -5.58 -8.02 14.63
CA THR A 51 -5.31 -7.09 15.72
C THR A 51 -3.90 -7.40 16.25
N VAL A 52 -3.05 -6.40 16.34
CA VAL A 52 -1.64 -6.53 16.73
C VAL A 52 -1.43 -5.77 18.03
N GLU A 53 -0.87 -6.46 19.02
CA GLU A 53 -0.36 -5.85 20.24
C GLU A 53 1.01 -5.21 19.95
N MET A 54 1.13 -3.95 20.34
CA MET A 54 2.29 -3.10 20.08
C MET A 54 3.32 -3.22 21.21
N GLU A 55 4.54 -2.73 20.96
CA GLU A 55 5.63 -2.75 21.94
C GLU A 55 5.29 -1.99 23.24
N ASP A 56 4.39 -1.02 23.17
CA ASP A 56 3.86 -0.24 24.30
C ASP A 56 2.61 -0.87 24.95
N SER A 57 2.29 -2.13 24.63
CA SER A 57 1.07 -2.85 25.05
C SER A 57 -0.24 -2.23 24.54
N SER A 58 -0.18 -1.27 23.61
CA SER A 58 -1.36 -0.80 22.90
C SER A 58 -1.83 -1.83 21.88
N VAL A 59 -3.11 -1.76 21.51
CA VAL A 59 -3.72 -2.71 20.57
C VAL A 59 -4.12 -1.97 19.32
N ALA A 60 -3.49 -2.27 18.18
CA ALA A 60 -3.88 -1.71 16.90
C ALA A 60 -4.63 -2.71 16.03
N ARG A 61 -5.73 -2.26 15.45
CA ARG A 61 -6.56 -3.07 14.55
C ARG A 61 -6.21 -2.74 13.11
N PHE A 62 -5.85 -3.73 12.34
CA PHE A 62 -5.52 -3.56 10.93
C PHE A 62 -6.70 -3.96 10.04
N GLY A 63 -7.02 -3.10 9.08
CA GLY A 63 -7.91 -3.39 7.96
C GLY A 63 -7.20 -3.20 6.62
N VAL A 64 -7.83 -3.68 5.55
CA VAL A 64 -7.42 -3.39 4.18
C VAL A 64 -8.60 -2.93 3.34
N SER A 65 -8.36 -1.94 2.49
CA SER A 65 -9.28 -1.48 1.45
C SER A 65 -8.57 -1.45 0.10
N LEU A 66 -9.35 -1.43 -0.97
CA LEU A 66 -8.85 -1.30 -2.33
C LEU A 66 -9.52 -0.11 -3.01
N ASP A 67 -8.71 0.78 -3.53
CA ASP A 67 -9.09 1.81 -4.48
C ASP A 67 -8.55 1.45 -5.86
N HIS A 68 -9.46 1.23 -6.79
CA HIS A 68 -9.14 0.82 -8.16
C HIS A 68 -9.69 1.81 -9.20
N SER A 69 -10.04 3.04 -8.80
CA SER A 69 -10.58 4.05 -9.71
C SER A 69 -9.68 4.33 -10.91
N GLU A 70 -8.35 4.33 -10.69
CA GLU A 70 -7.35 4.60 -11.73
C GLU A 70 -6.83 3.32 -12.41
N PHE A 71 -7.40 2.15 -12.14
CA PHE A 71 -6.98 0.94 -12.82
C PHE A 71 -7.36 0.99 -14.30
N ARG A 72 -6.36 0.90 -15.17
CA ARG A 72 -6.53 0.84 -16.62
C ARG A 72 -6.87 -0.59 -17.02
N GLY A 73 -8.08 -0.75 -17.55
CA GLY A 73 -8.60 -2.03 -18.03
C GLY A 73 -9.66 -2.64 -17.13
N ARG A 74 -9.80 -3.97 -17.20
CA ARG A 74 -10.72 -4.72 -16.34
C ARG A 74 -9.94 -5.39 -15.22
N LEU A 75 -10.03 -4.84 -14.02
CA LEU A 75 -9.40 -5.43 -12.84
C LEU A 75 -9.97 -6.83 -12.59
N ASN A 76 -9.10 -7.84 -12.66
CA ASN A 76 -9.42 -9.23 -12.37
C ASN A 76 -8.51 -9.75 -11.25
N TYR A 77 -8.85 -10.91 -10.67
CA TYR A 77 -8.07 -11.48 -9.56
C TYR A 77 -6.60 -11.74 -9.91
N GLY A 78 -6.31 -12.11 -11.17
CA GLY A 78 -4.93 -12.34 -11.63
C GLY A 78 -4.13 -11.04 -11.66
N ALA A 79 -4.70 -10.00 -12.26
CA ALA A 79 -4.12 -8.66 -12.32
C ALA A 79 -3.85 -8.09 -10.91
N PHE A 80 -4.86 -8.13 -10.04
CA PHE A 80 -4.73 -7.70 -8.64
C PHE A 80 -3.63 -8.45 -7.91
N ARG A 81 -3.61 -9.78 -8.03
CA ARG A 81 -2.62 -10.63 -7.36
C ARG A 81 -1.20 -10.30 -7.86
N ALA A 82 -1.02 -10.12 -9.16
CA ALA A 82 0.27 -9.74 -9.73
C ALA A 82 0.75 -8.38 -9.22
N SER A 83 -0.12 -7.36 -9.20
CA SER A 83 0.25 -6.03 -8.69
C SER A 83 0.61 -6.09 -7.20
N LEU A 84 -0.13 -6.85 -6.40
CA LEU A 84 0.14 -7.03 -4.98
C LEU A 84 1.45 -7.80 -4.75
N GLU A 85 1.70 -8.89 -5.47
CA GLU A 85 2.95 -9.66 -5.39
C GLU A 85 4.17 -8.78 -5.71
N THR A 86 4.09 -7.96 -6.76
CA THR A 86 5.14 -7.00 -7.11
C THR A 86 5.32 -5.94 -6.03
N LEU A 87 4.23 -5.33 -5.53
CA LEU A 87 4.28 -4.33 -4.45
C LEU A 87 5.00 -4.86 -3.21
N LEU A 88 4.58 -6.04 -2.73
CA LEU A 88 5.16 -6.63 -1.51
C LEU A 88 6.62 -7.03 -1.71
N SER A 89 6.97 -7.55 -2.90
CA SER A 89 8.34 -7.92 -3.24
C SER A 89 9.27 -6.70 -3.30
N ASN A 90 8.83 -5.63 -3.96
CA ASN A 90 9.60 -4.38 -4.06
C ASN A 90 9.80 -3.74 -2.69
N THR A 91 8.75 -3.73 -1.86
CA THR A 91 8.81 -3.18 -0.50
C THR A 91 9.76 -3.99 0.37
N ALA A 92 9.66 -5.32 0.33
CA ALA A 92 10.56 -6.20 1.07
C ALA A 92 12.03 -6.04 0.63
N ALA A 93 12.28 -5.88 -0.68
CA ALA A 93 13.62 -5.64 -1.20
C ALA A 93 14.22 -4.32 -0.69
N GLN A 94 13.48 -3.22 -0.77
CA GLN A 94 13.95 -1.92 -0.26
C GLN A 94 14.25 -1.94 1.24
N LEU A 95 13.36 -2.55 2.04
CA LEU A 95 13.57 -2.70 3.49
C LEU A 95 14.80 -3.55 3.80
N LYS A 96 15.02 -4.64 3.05
CA LYS A 96 16.19 -5.52 3.23
C LYS A 96 17.50 -4.82 2.87
N GLU A 97 17.47 -3.95 1.87
CA GLU A 97 18.63 -3.18 1.41
C GLU A 97 18.91 -1.95 2.29
N GLY A 98 18.05 -1.66 3.28
CA GLY A 98 18.17 -0.47 4.13
C GLY A 98 17.97 0.83 3.35
N ARG A 99 17.34 0.76 2.17
CA ARG A 99 17.01 1.96 1.39
C ARG A 99 15.86 2.69 2.05
N GLU A 100 15.96 4.01 2.06
CA GLU A 100 14.89 4.83 2.60
C GLU A 100 13.64 4.71 1.71
N VAL A 101 12.52 4.32 2.30
CA VAL A 101 11.23 4.27 1.62
C VAL A 101 10.63 5.69 1.60
N PRO A 102 10.43 6.32 0.42
CA PRO A 102 9.81 7.62 0.34
C PRO A 102 8.38 7.57 0.93
N VAL A 103 8.01 8.58 1.70
CA VAL A 103 6.64 8.72 2.22
C VAL A 103 6.09 10.08 1.86
N PHE A 104 4.90 10.06 1.28
CA PHE A 104 4.14 11.24 0.92
C PHE A 104 2.96 11.38 1.88
N ASN A 105 2.77 12.58 2.44
CA ASN A 105 1.59 12.88 3.24
C ASN A 105 0.50 13.42 2.31
N ALA A 106 -0.71 12.85 2.37
CA ALA A 106 -1.83 13.39 1.61
C ALA A 106 -2.25 14.75 2.21
N GLN A 107 -2.37 15.79 1.38
CA GLN A 107 -2.72 17.14 1.84
C GLN A 107 -4.16 17.29 2.35
N ASP A 108 -5.08 16.37 1.95
CA ASP A 108 -6.53 16.53 2.16
C ASP A 108 -7.14 15.67 3.30
N GLY A 109 -6.36 14.88 4.03
CA GLY A 109 -6.88 13.99 5.06
C GLY A 109 -5.95 13.85 6.25
N ALA A 110 -6.49 14.04 7.45
CA ALA A 110 -5.78 13.94 8.72
C ALA A 110 -5.12 12.55 8.88
N GLY A 111 -3.88 12.42 8.40
CA GLY A 111 -3.01 11.30 8.71
C GLY A 111 -2.85 10.21 7.68
N ALA A 112 -3.30 10.42 6.45
CA ALA A 112 -3.04 9.50 5.36
C ALA A 112 -1.58 9.61 4.87
N MET A 113 -0.84 8.50 4.96
CA MET A 113 0.52 8.36 4.44
C MET A 113 0.54 7.43 3.24
N LEU A 114 1.29 7.78 2.21
CA LEU A 114 1.52 6.95 1.02
C LEU A 114 2.98 6.53 0.96
N PHE A 115 3.24 5.24 0.78
CA PHE A 115 4.57 4.68 0.65
C PHE A 115 4.95 4.61 -0.83
N GLY A 116 6.03 5.29 -1.20
CA GLY A 116 6.51 5.46 -2.58
C GLY A 116 7.15 4.23 -3.20
N VAL A 117 6.67 3.03 -2.88
CA VAL A 117 7.15 1.77 -3.47
C VAL A 117 6.04 1.21 -4.36
N PRO A 118 6.10 1.40 -5.69
CA PRO A 118 5.05 0.93 -6.58
C PRO A 118 5.16 -0.57 -6.87
N GLY A 119 4.01 -1.24 -6.90
CA GLY A 119 3.79 -2.51 -7.57
C GLY A 119 3.42 -2.28 -9.03
N ALA A 120 4.43 -2.08 -9.89
CA ALA A 120 4.21 -1.83 -11.31
C ALA A 120 3.91 -3.14 -12.06
N THR A 121 2.81 -3.16 -12.81
CA THR A 121 2.41 -4.31 -13.63
C THR A 121 1.94 -3.86 -14.99
N VAL A 122 2.17 -4.70 -16.00
CA VAL A 122 1.71 -4.48 -17.38
C VAL A 122 0.84 -5.67 -17.79
N GLU A 123 -0.39 -5.40 -18.20
CA GLU A 123 -1.31 -6.39 -18.76
C GLU A 123 -1.70 -5.95 -20.18
N GLY A 124 -1.22 -6.65 -21.20
CA GLY A 124 -1.32 -6.19 -22.58
C GLY A 124 -0.55 -4.88 -22.79
N GLU A 125 -1.26 -3.83 -23.23
CA GLU A 125 -0.71 -2.48 -23.41
C GLU A 125 -0.97 -1.56 -22.21
N GLN A 126 -1.60 -2.06 -21.14
CA GLN A 126 -2.01 -1.26 -19.99
C GLN A 126 -1.03 -1.44 -18.84
N ALA A 127 -0.29 -0.37 -18.54
CA ALA A 127 0.50 -0.25 -17.32
C ALA A 127 -0.38 0.22 -16.16
N ASN A 128 -0.21 -0.41 -15.01
CA ASN A 128 -0.91 -0.09 -13.76
C ASN A 128 0.09 -0.03 -12.61
N LEU A 129 -0.05 0.98 -11.74
CA LEU A 129 0.77 1.13 -10.54
C LEU A 129 -0.09 0.92 -9.30
N LEU A 130 0.26 -0.05 -8.46
CA LEU A 130 -0.35 -0.21 -7.15
C LEU A 130 0.55 0.38 -6.07
N LEU A 131 0.01 1.24 -5.21
CA LEU A 131 0.70 1.80 -4.06
C LEU A 131 0.03 1.37 -2.74
N LEU A 132 0.84 1.38 -1.68
CA LEU A 132 0.36 1.20 -0.33
C LEU A 132 0.20 2.57 0.33
N GLY A 133 -1.02 2.85 0.76
CA GLY A 133 -1.33 3.91 1.70
C GLY A 133 -1.69 3.36 3.07
N THR A 134 -1.66 4.23 4.06
CA THR A 134 -2.22 3.96 5.38
C THR A 134 -3.00 5.16 5.86
N ASP A 135 -4.11 4.89 6.52
CA ASP A 135 -4.91 5.88 7.23
C ASP A 135 -5.13 5.37 8.65
N THR A 136 -4.74 6.17 9.64
CA THR A 136 -4.86 5.80 11.05
C THR A 136 -5.90 6.70 11.67
N ASP A 137 -7.02 6.12 12.07
CA ASP A 137 -8.02 6.86 12.81
C ASP A 137 -7.59 7.02 14.28
N SER A 138 -8.08 8.10 14.89
CA SER A 138 -8.02 8.42 16.31
C SER A 138 -8.42 7.27 17.25
N GLY A 139 -9.19 6.29 16.78
CA GLY A 139 -9.57 5.08 17.52
C GLY A 139 -8.52 3.94 17.55
N GLY A 140 -7.30 4.15 17.03
CA GLY A 140 -6.23 3.15 17.02
C GLY A 140 -6.41 2.05 15.96
N ALA A 141 -7.31 2.28 14.99
CA ALA A 141 -7.46 1.42 13.82
C ALA A 141 -6.63 1.96 12.67
N THR A 142 -5.84 1.09 12.05
CA THR A 142 -5.05 1.41 10.87
C THR A 142 -5.64 0.71 9.64
N MET A 143 -6.02 1.50 8.64
CA MET A 143 -6.47 1.00 7.35
C MET A 143 -5.33 1.01 6.35
N LEU A 144 -4.95 -0.17 5.86
CA LEU A 144 -4.03 -0.33 4.74
C LEU A 144 -4.80 -0.11 3.43
N ARG A 145 -4.48 0.95 2.70
CA ARG A 145 -5.16 1.32 1.46
C ARG A 145 -4.31 0.86 0.27
N LEU A 146 -4.77 -0.14 -0.45
CA LEU A 146 -4.19 -0.52 -1.74
C LEU A 146 -4.79 0.41 -2.80
N MET A 147 -3.98 1.23 -3.47
CA MET A 147 -4.48 2.26 -4.39
C MET A 147 -3.82 2.12 -5.75
N TYR A 148 -4.62 1.95 -6.79
CA TYR A 148 -4.12 2.09 -8.15
C TYR A 148 -3.97 3.57 -8.49
N LEU A 149 -2.86 3.94 -9.09
CA LEU A 149 -2.61 5.28 -9.63
C LEU A 149 -2.34 5.22 -11.13
N ASP A 150 -2.59 6.35 -11.79
CA ASP A 150 -2.19 6.55 -13.18
C ASP A 150 -0.64 6.60 -13.27
N PRO A 151 -0.01 5.76 -14.12
CA PRO A 151 1.43 5.79 -14.36
C PRO A 151 1.99 7.15 -14.77
N GLU A 152 1.21 7.95 -15.51
CA GLU A 152 1.63 9.28 -15.98
C GLU A 152 1.77 10.26 -14.79
N GLN A 153 0.88 10.19 -13.80
CA GLN A 153 1.00 11.00 -12.57
C GLN A 153 2.26 10.68 -11.76
N PHE A 154 2.75 9.44 -11.83
CA PHE A 154 4.00 9.04 -11.16
C PHE A 154 5.26 9.50 -11.92
N ARG A 155 5.19 9.60 -13.26
CA ARG A 155 6.29 10.11 -14.09
C ARG A 155 6.54 11.59 -13.83
N GLU A 156 5.50 12.36 -13.57
CA GLU A 156 5.58 13.79 -13.25
C GLU A 156 6.14 14.07 -11.84
N GLN A 157 6.03 13.11 -10.91
CA GLN A 157 6.52 13.24 -9.53
C GLN A 157 7.95 12.71 -9.31
N SER A 158 8.52 12.03 -10.31
CA SER A 158 9.95 11.73 -10.33
C SER A 158 10.68 13.03 -10.66
N PRO A 159 11.45 13.65 -9.74
CA PRO A 159 12.18 14.85 -10.09
C PRO A 159 13.07 14.52 -11.27
N GLN A 160 12.92 15.30 -12.33
CA GLN A 160 13.97 15.53 -13.31
C GLN A 160 15.21 16.03 -12.55
N GLN A 161 16.01 15.10 -12.02
CA GLN A 161 17.44 15.28 -11.83
C GLN A 161 18.13 14.83 -13.12
N ALA A 162 17.84 15.55 -14.19
CA ALA A 162 18.62 15.53 -15.41
C ALA A 162 18.39 16.89 -16.07
N ASP A 163 19.50 17.60 -16.30
CA ASP A 163 19.59 18.83 -17.09
C ASP A 163 19.39 20.17 -16.36
N GLN A 164 20.32 20.50 -15.44
CA GLN A 164 20.73 21.89 -15.20
C GLN A 164 22.23 21.93 -14.85
N THR A 165 23.07 21.90 -15.88
CA THR A 165 24.33 22.68 -15.94
C THR A 165 24.81 22.67 -17.39
N ALA A 166 24.37 23.68 -18.14
CA ALA A 166 25.10 24.21 -19.29
C ALA A 166 25.66 25.58 -18.88
#